data_AF-A0A0Q9WI20-F1
#
_entry.id   AF-A0A0Q9WI20-F1
#
_cell.length_a   1.000
_cell.length_b   1.000
_cell.length_c   1.000
_cell.angle_alpha   90.00
_cell.angle_beta   90.00
_cell.angle_gamma   90.00
#
_symmetry.space_group_name_H-M   'P 1'
#
loop_
_entity.id
_entity.type
_entity.pdbx_description
1 polymer ?
#
loop_
_entity_poly.entity_id
_entity_poly.type
_entity_poly.pdbx_seq_one_letter_code
_entity_poly.pdbx_strand_id
1 'polypeptide(L)'
;MPLQRPIPYVLITHIGVQSIPCVNLYKCSIKMRTIQDSAIAEKNLPDIQSNFYVSDEGNIYVGRGWDWANTYANHTLAITFMGDYGRYQPTAKQLEGVQFLLAHAVANHKLDLDYKLVAQNQTKSSKSPGINVYREISKWPHFYGCNMEQAPKCGSELGMTAASWNGGQ
;
A
#
# COMPACT_ATOMS: atom_id res chain seq x y z
N MET A 1 4.78 0.26 15.75
CA MET A 1 5.55 1.51 15.84
C MET A 1 4.68 2.69 15.41
N PRO A 2 4.65 3.81 16.14
CA PRO A 2 3.95 5.02 15.70
C PRO A 2 4.55 5.60 14.40
N LEU A 3 3.72 6.15 13.53
CA LEU A 3 4.17 6.85 12.31
C LEU A 3 4.54 8.30 12.61
N GLN A 4 5.73 8.68 12.20
CA GLN A 4 6.17 10.09 12.20
C GLN A 4 5.49 10.83 11.04
N ARG A 5 5.04 12.06 11.30
CA ARG A 5 4.37 12.91 10.33
C ARG A 5 5.22 14.15 10.01
N PRO A 6 5.19 14.63 8.76
CA PRO A 6 4.47 14.06 7.62
C PRO A 6 5.12 12.74 7.14
N ILE A 7 4.29 11.80 6.65
CA ILE A 7 4.77 10.49 6.19
C ILE A 7 5.46 10.68 4.82
N PRO A 8 6.73 10.25 4.63
CA PRO A 8 7.48 10.55 3.40
C PRO A 8 7.20 9.59 2.24
N TYR A 9 6.62 8.41 2.51
CA TYR A 9 6.47 7.36 1.50
C TYR A 9 5.07 6.76 1.48
N VAL A 10 4.59 6.46 0.28
CA VAL A 10 3.40 5.65 0.03
C VAL A 10 3.83 4.35 -0.63
N LEU A 11 3.41 3.24 -0.03
CA LEU A 11 3.67 1.90 -0.55
C LEU A 11 2.37 1.31 -1.09
N ILE A 12 2.31 1.08 -2.41
CA ILE A 12 1.17 0.42 -3.05
C ILE A 12 1.39 -1.08 -3.09
N THR A 13 0.42 -1.83 -2.57
CA THR A 13 0.41 -3.30 -2.58
C THR A 13 -0.92 -3.85 -3.08
N HIS A 14 -1.01 -5.17 -3.24
CA HIS A 14 -2.27 -5.88 -3.41
C HIS A 14 -2.37 -7.06 -2.44
N ILE A 15 -3.56 -7.65 -2.29
CA ILE A 15 -3.71 -8.90 -1.52
C ILE A 15 -3.02 -10.07 -2.25
N GLY A 16 -3.21 -10.18 -3.57
CA GLY A 16 -2.68 -11.29 -4.36
C GLY A 16 -3.39 -12.63 -4.11
N VAL A 17 -2.75 -13.75 -4.49
CA VAL A 17 -3.17 -15.14 -4.20
C VAL A 17 -4.60 -15.48 -4.66
N GLN A 18 -4.91 -15.29 -5.95
CA GLN A 18 -6.25 -15.61 -6.50
C GLN A 18 -7.41 -14.85 -5.84
N SER A 19 -7.12 -13.79 -5.08
CA SER A 19 -8.11 -12.96 -4.42
C SER A 19 -8.97 -12.22 -5.45
N ILE A 20 -10.26 -12.52 -5.47
CA ILE A 20 -11.23 -11.84 -6.35
C ILE A 20 -11.50 -10.44 -5.81
N PRO A 21 -11.46 -9.36 -6.62
CA PRO A 21 -11.85 -8.02 -6.20
C PRO A 21 -13.22 -8.01 -5.51
N CYS A 22 -13.31 -7.35 -4.37
CA CYS A 22 -14.58 -7.24 -3.63
C CYS A 22 -15.36 -6.00 -4.12
N VAL A 23 -16.65 -6.16 -4.37
CA VAL A 23 -17.49 -5.19 -5.13
C VAL A 23 -18.58 -4.51 -4.29
N ASN A 24 -18.69 -4.81 -3.00
CA ASN A 24 -19.67 -4.15 -2.14
C ASN A 24 -19.23 -4.17 -0.68
N LEU A 25 -19.87 -3.32 0.13
CA LEU A 25 -19.54 -3.15 1.54
C LEU A 25 -19.54 -4.48 2.30
N TYR A 26 -20.55 -5.32 2.10
CA TYR A 26 -20.68 -6.60 2.80
C TYR A 26 -19.52 -7.56 2.49
N LYS A 27 -19.24 -7.82 1.21
CA LYS A 27 -18.15 -8.70 0.77
C LYS A 27 -16.78 -8.16 1.15
N CYS A 28 -16.57 -6.85 1.01
CA CYS A 28 -15.31 -6.22 1.38
C CYS A 28 -15.08 -6.22 2.89
N SER A 29 -16.13 -6.03 3.69
CA SER A 29 -16.03 -6.09 5.16
C SER A 29 -15.69 -7.49 5.65
N ILE A 30 -16.27 -8.53 5.05
CA ILE A 30 -15.89 -9.92 5.34
C ILE A 30 -14.42 -10.14 4.98
N LYS A 31 -14.01 -9.71 3.78
CA LYS A 31 -12.62 -9.83 3.33
C LYS A 31 -11.64 -9.11 4.27
N MET A 32 -11.96 -7.90 4.74
CA MET A 32 -11.15 -7.19 5.74
C MET A 32 -10.95 -8.02 7.00
N ARG A 33 -12.03 -8.55 7.58
CA ARG A 33 -11.97 -9.41 8.78
C ARG A 33 -11.12 -10.66 8.54
N THR A 34 -11.33 -11.36 7.42
CA THR A 34 -10.54 -12.56 7.09
C THR A 34 -9.03 -12.26 6.98
N ILE A 35 -8.65 -11.11 6.40
CA ILE A 35 -7.23 -10.72 6.30
C ILE A 35 -6.67 -10.38 7.68
N GLN A 36 -7.45 -9.70 8.53
CA GLN A 36 -7.05 -9.37 9.89
C GLN A 36 -6.90 -10.63 10.75
N ASP A 37 -7.86 -11.55 10.68
CA ASP A 37 -7.85 -12.83 11.39
C ASP A 37 -6.60 -13.65 11.00
N SER A 38 -6.32 -13.78 9.70
CA SER A 38 -5.12 -14.45 9.20
C SER A 38 -3.82 -13.74 9.63
N ALA A 39 -3.80 -12.40 9.62
CA ALA A 39 -2.64 -11.63 10.08
C ALA A 39 -2.33 -11.89 11.57
N ILE A 40 -3.36 -11.99 12.41
CA ILE A 40 -3.20 -12.25 13.84
C ILE A 40 -2.87 -13.72 14.09
N ALA A 41 -3.66 -14.64 13.54
CA ALA A 41 -3.57 -16.06 13.84
C ALA A 41 -2.38 -16.77 13.17
N GLU A 42 -2.04 -16.42 11.93
CA GLU A 42 -1.00 -17.13 11.17
C GLU A 42 0.34 -16.39 11.18
N LYS A 43 0.33 -15.06 11.31
CA LYS A 43 1.54 -14.23 11.23
C LYS A 43 1.93 -13.59 12.57
N ASN A 44 1.20 -13.88 13.65
CA ASN A 44 1.39 -13.30 14.98
C ASN A 44 1.51 -11.77 14.97
N LEU A 45 0.77 -11.11 14.06
CA LEU A 45 0.75 -9.66 13.99
C LEU A 45 -0.28 -9.13 14.99
N PRO A 46 -0.05 -7.95 15.60
CA PRO A 46 -1.04 -7.35 16.50
C PRO A 46 -2.30 -6.86 15.77
N ASP A 47 -2.21 -6.71 14.44
CA ASP A 47 -3.29 -6.22 13.59
C ASP A 47 -2.98 -6.51 12.09
N ILE A 48 -3.96 -6.27 11.23
CA ILE A 48 -3.91 -6.34 9.77
C ILE A 48 -2.69 -5.59 9.19
N GLN A 49 -2.15 -6.04 8.05
CA GLN A 49 -0.82 -5.61 7.60
C GLN A 49 -0.70 -4.15 7.16
N SER A 50 -1.72 -3.61 6.47
CA SER A 50 -1.64 -2.31 5.78
C SER A 50 -2.40 -1.20 6.51
N ASN A 51 -2.08 0.04 6.17
CA ASN A 51 -2.78 1.22 6.71
C ASN A 51 -4.20 1.33 6.15
N PHE A 52 -4.33 1.18 4.83
CA PHE A 52 -5.60 1.30 4.12
C PHE A 52 -5.76 0.20 3.07
N TYR A 53 -7.01 -0.14 2.80
CA TYR A 53 -7.40 -1.09 1.77
C TYR A 53 -8.43 -0.45 0.84
N VAL A 54 -8.33 -0.69 -0.47
CA VAL A 54 -9.25 -0.13 -1.46
C VAL A 54 -10.01 -1.23 -2.19
N SER A 55 -11.34 -1.15 -2.16
CA SER A 55 -12.24 -2.06 -2.88
C SER A 55 -12.36 -1.75 -4.37
N ASP A 56 -12.98 -2.67 -5.11
CA ASP A 56 -13.26 -2.49 -6.55
C ASP A 56 -14.18 -1.29 -6.83
N GLU A 57 -15.01 -0.91 -5.86
CA GLU A 57 -15.91 0.26 -5.94
C GLU A 57 -15.25 1.57 -5.48
N GLY A 58 -13.95 1.58 -5.16
CA GLY A 58 -13.26 2.79 -4.70
C GLY A 58 -13.41 3.13 -3.22
N ASN A 59 -14.19 2.36 -2.45
CA ASN A 59 -14.29 2.55 -1.00
C ASN A 59 -12.95 2.25 -0.32
N ILE A 60 -12.57 3.13 0.61
CA ILE A 60 -11.37 3.01 1.45
C ILE A 60 -11.75 2.42 2.81
N TYR A 61 -11.09 1.32 3.18
CA TYR A 61 -11.24 0.64 4.45
C TYR A 61 -10.01 0.92 5.31
N VAL A 62 -10.25 1.33 6.55
CA VAL A 62 -9.20 1.58 7.53
C VAL A 62 -8.67 0.24 8.05
N GLY A 63 -7.37 0.01 7.90
CA GLY A 63 -6.64 -1.04 8.61
C GLY A 63 -5.95 -0.43 9.81
N ARG A 64 -4.61 -0.34 9.76
CA ARG A 64 -3.81 0.32 10.82
C ARG A 64 -3.97 1.84 10.88
N GLY A 65 -4.60 2.45 9.87
CA GLY A 65 -4.91 3.87 9.85
C GLY A 65 -3.67 4.77 9.76
N TRP A 66 -3.77 5.98 10.29
CA TRP A 66 -2.77 7.04 10.12
C TRP A 66 -1.68 7.08 11.19
N ASP A 67 -1.88 6.40 12.32
CA ASP A 67 -1.05 6.57 13.51
C ASP A 67 0.01 5.46 13.65
N TRP A 68 -0.19 4.31 13.01
CA TRP A 68 0.65 3.12 13.20
C TRP A 68 1.26 2.63 11.89
N ALA A 69 2.53 2.24 11.93
CA ALA A 69 3.23 1.72 10.77
C ALA A 69 2.64 0.38 10.29
N ASN A 70 2.60 0.19 8.98
CA ASN A 70 2.34 -1.10 8.38
C ASN A 70 3.47 -2.10 8.67
N THR A 71 3.24 -3.36 8.33
CA THR A 71 4.20 -4.45 8.59
C THR A 71 5.27 -4.60 7.51
N TYR A 72 5.25 -3.78 6.45
CA TYR A 72 6.17 -3.92 5.31
C TYR A 72 7.40 -3.05 5.49
N ALA A 73 7.19 -1.78 5.82
CA ALA A 73 8.24 -0.80 6.02
C ALA A 73 7.80 0.30 6.97
N ASN A 74 8.64 0.57 7.94
CA ASN A 74 8.54 1.75 8.79
C ASN A 74 8.60 3.02 7.93
N HIS A 75 7.99 4.12 8.40
CA HIS A 75 7.91 5.41 7.70
C HIS A 75 7.12 5.41 6.38
N THR A 76 6.29 4.39 6.14
CA THR A 76 5.48 4.31 4.92
C THR A 76 3.98 4.23 5.25
N LEU A 77 3.17 4.78 4.36
CA LEU A 77 1.73 4.58 4.31
C LEU A 77 1.41 3.49 3.29
N ALA A 78 0.99 2.31 3.75
CA ALA A 78 0.66 1.20 2.86
C ALA A 78 -0.82 1.22 2.45
N ILE A 79 -1.07 1.26 1.15
CA ILE A 79 -2.40 1.21 0.55
C ILE A 79 -2.51 -0.07 -0.29
N THR A 80 -3.48 -0.91 0.04
CA THR A 80 -3.58 -2.27 -0.49
C THR A 80 -4.84 -2.45 -1.33
N PHE A 81 -4.65 -2.77 -2.61
CA PHE A 81 -5.73 -3.07 -3.51
C PHE A 81 -6.32 -4.46 -3.18
N MET A 82 -7.65 -4.53 -2.99
CA MET A 82 -8.33 -5.71 -2.47
C MET A 82 -8.60 -6.82 -3.51
N GLY A 83 -7.54 -7.32 -4.16
CA GLY A 83 -7.64 -8.36 -5.19
C GLY A 83 -6.28 -8.83 -5.71
N ASP A 84 -6.31 -9.69 -6.73
CA ASP A 84 -5.14 -10.16 -7.47
C ASP A 84 -5.00 -9.42 -8.82
N TYR A 85 -4.30 -8.29 -8.79
CA TYR A 85 -4.09 -7.45 -9.97
C TYR A 85 -2.94 -7.91 -10.87
N GLY A 86 -2.43 -9.13 -10.66
CA GLY A 86 -1.77 -9.87 -11.73
C GLY A 86 -2.78 -10.41 -12.76
N ARG A 87 -4.03 -10.62 -12.34
CA ARG A 87 -5.11 -11.21 -13.14
C ARG A 87 -6.20 -10.20 -13.52
N TYR A 88 -6.59 -9.35 -12.57
CA TYR A 88 -7.66 -8.38 -12.74
C TYR A 88 -7.10 -6.99 -13.07
N GLN A 89 -7.91 -6.16 -13.75
CA GLN A 89 -7.60 -4.75 -13.94
C GLN A 89 -8.20 -3.92 -12.79
N PRO A 90 -7.50 -2.91 -12.26
CA PRO A 90 -8.11 -1.98 -11.33
C PRO A 90 -9.17 -1.13 -12.04
N THR A 91 -10.28 -0.86 -11.36
CA THR A 91 -11.34 0.01 -11.90
C THR A 91 -10.95 1.49 -11.76
N ALA A 92 -11.57 2.35 -12.56
CA ALA A 92 -11.40 3.80 -12.44
C ALA A 92 -11.74 4.30 -11.02
N LYS A 93 -12.87 3.84 -10.44
CA LYS A 93 -13.28 4.17 -9.07
C LYS A 93 -12.22 3.79 -8.05
N GLN A 94 -11.58 2.64 -8.22
CA GLN A 94 -10.52 2.17 -7.33
C GLN A 94 -9.29 3.08 -7.37
N LEU A 95 -8.86 3.49 -8.57
CA LEU A 95 -7.75 4.41 -8.75
C LEU A 95 -8.07 5.80 -8.20
N GLU A 96 -9.25 6.33 -8.51
CA GLU A 96 -9.76 7.62 -8.01
C GLU A 96 -9.86 7.64 -6.49
N GLY A 97 -10.36 6.57 -5.86
CA GLY A 97 -10.45 6.45 -4.41
C GLY A 97 -9.09 6.55 -3.72
N VAL A 98 -8.05 5.94 -4.31
CA VAL A 98 -6.67 6.07 -3.80
C VAL A 98 -6.14 7.49 -4.01
N GLN A 99 -6.33 8.08 -5.19
CA GLN A 99 -5.89 9.46 -5.45
C GLN A 99 -6.56 10.45 -4.49
N PHE A 100 -7.86 10.29 -4.23
CA PHE A 100 -8.60 11.09 -3.26
C PHE A 100 -8.03 10.92 -1.84
N LEU A 101 -7.75 9.69 -1.42
CA LEU A 101 -7.11 9.41 -0.12
C LEU A 101 -5.76 10.12 0.02
N LEU A 102 -4.94 10.10 -1.03
CA LEU A 102 -3.63 10.74 -1.04
C LEU A 102 -3.74 12.26 -0.99
N ALA A 103 -4.61 12.85 -1.80
CA ALA A 103 -4.88 14.30 -1.78
C ALA A 103 -5.38 14.74 -0.40
N HIS A 104 -6.29 13.99 0.21
CA HIS A 104 -6.76 14.23 1.57
C HIS A 104 -5.62 14.13 2.59
N ALA A 105 -4.73 13.15 2.47
CA ALA A 105 -3.60 12.97 3.37
C ALA A 105 -2.62 14.15 3.32
N VAL A 106 -2.33 14.66 2.12
CA VAL A 106 -1.48 15.84 1.92
C VAL A 106 -2.15 17.08 2.51
N ALA A 107 -3.42 17.33 2.19
CA ALA A 107 -4.18 18.49 2.68
C ALA A 107 -4.29 18.55 4.21
N ASN A 108 -4.22 17.40 4.89
CA ASN A 108 -4.28 17.29 6.34
C ASN A 108 -2.92 17.08 7.00
N HIS A 109 -1.81 17.37 6.30
CA HIS A 109 -0.43 17.22 6.79
C HIS A 109 -0.10 15.81 7.33
N LYS A 110 -0.81 14.78 6.87
CA LYS A 110 -0.53 13.37 7.21
C LYS A 110 0.58 12.83 6.32
N LEU A 111 0.58 13.24 5.05
CA LEU A 111 1.52 12.85 4.03
C LEU A 111 2.38 14.05 3.64
N ASP A 112 3.65 13.81 3.34
CA ASP A 112 4.57 14.85 2.89
C ASP A 112 4.10 15.44 1.54
N LEU A 113 4.39 16.71 1.28
CA LEU A 113 4.04 17.35 0.02
C LEU A 113 4.77 16.69 -1.16
N ASP A 114 6.04 16.33 -0.96
CA ASP A 114 6.91 15.70 -1.94
C ASP A 114 7.08 14.19 -1.64
N TYR A 115 6.03 13.57 -1.11
CA TYR A 115 6.05 12.14 -0.81
C TYR A 115 6.45 11.31 -2.03
N LYS A 116 7.02 10.13 -1.77
CA LYS A 116 7.42 9.19 -2.81
C LYS A 116 6.45 8.02 -2.85
N LEU A 117 5.81 7.83 -4.00
CA LEU A 117 4.93 6.70 -4.26
C LEU A 117 5.72 5.58 -4.91
N VAL A 118 5.72 4.42 -4.27
CA VAL A 118 6.43 3.23 -4.75
C VAL A 118 5.52 2.01 -4.72
N ALA A 119 5.77 1.10 -5.65
CA ALA A 119 5.14 -0.20 -5.72
C ALA A 119 5.95 -1.25 -4.94
N GLN A 120 5.29 -2.24 -4.34
CA GLN A 120 5.99 -3.26 -3.55
C GLN A 120 7.02 -4.09 -4.32
N ASN A 121 6.83 -4.28 -5.63
CA ASN A 121 7.80 -4.95 -6.51
C ASN A 121 9.04 -4.09 -6.80
N GLN A 122 9.00 -2.78 -6.59
CA GLN A 122 10.19 -1.93 -6.65
C GLN A 122 11.05 -2.08 -5.40
N THR A 123 10.47 -2.47 -4.26
CA THR A 123 11.16 -2.43 -2.96
C THR A 123 11.74 -3.77 -2.54
N LYS A 124 11.16 -4.88 -3.03
CA LYS A 124 11.66 -6.25 -2.82
C LYS A 124 11.18 -7.20 -3.92
N SER A 125 11.70 -8.43 -3.91
CA SER A 125 11.20 -9.50 -4.78
C SER A 125 9.76 -9.86 -4.42
N SER A 126 8.80 -9.33 -5.18
CA SER A 126 7.36 -9.52 -4.97
C SER A 126 6.61 -9.33 -6.29
N LYS A 127 5.48 -10.03 -6.45
CA LYS A 127 4.54 -9.80 -7.56
C LYS A 127 3.58 -8.64 -7.31
N SER A 128 3.45 -8.21 -6.07
CA SER A 128 2.58 -7.12 -5.64
C SER A 128 3.15 -5.76 -6.07
N PRO A 129 2.33 -4.79 -6.50
CA PRO A 129 0.86 -4.75 -6.47
C PRO A 129 0.17 -5.43 -7.67
N GLY A 130 0.89 -6.23 -8.45
CA GLY A 130 0.40 -6.82 -9.69
C GLY A 130 0.65 -5.90 -10.89
N ILE A 131 0.85 -6.50 -12.06
CA ILE A 131 1.25 -5.77 -13.27
C ILE A 131 0.23 -4.72 -13.69
N ASN A 132 -1.07 -5.00 -13.51
CA ASN A 132 -2.12 -4.09 -13.95
C ASN A 132 -2.20 -2.84 -13.06
N VAL A 133 -2.05 -2.98 -11.73
CA VAL A 133 -1.98 -1.82 -10.83
C VAL A 133 -0.67 -1.07 -11.03
N TYR A 134 0.46 -1.78 -11.13
CA TYR A 134 1.77 -1.18 -11.36
C TYR A 134 1.76 -0.25 -12.59
N ARG A 135 1.19 -0.72 -13.71
CA ARG A 135 1.09 0.06 -14.94
C ARG A 135 0.29 1.36 -14.79
N GLU A 136 -0.73 1.39 -13.93
CA GLU A 136 -1.52 2.60 -13.73
C GLU A 136 -0.84 3.57 -12.77
N ILE A 137 -0.31 3.07 -11.63
CA ILE A 137 0.37 3.93 -10.66
C ILE A 137 1.70 4.49 -11.17
N SER A 138 2.36 3.82 -12.13
CA SER A 138 3.60 4.33 -12.72
C SER A 138 3.41 5.61 -13.53
N LYS A 139 2.16 5.97 -13.84
CA LYS A 139 1.79 7.21 -14.54
C LYS A 139 1.38 8.32 -13.57
N TRP A 140 1.28 8.04 -12.28
CA TRP A 140 0.80 9.00 -11.29
C TRP A 140 1.86 10.04 -10.93
N PRO A 141 1.43 11.24 -10.46
CA PRO A 141 2.36 12.14 -9.80
C PRO A 141 2.97 11.45 -8.58
N HIS A 142 4.16 11.87 -8.18
CA HIS A 142 4.93 11.29 -7.07
C HIS A 142 5.41 9.84 -7.27
N PHE A 143 5.12 9.18 -8.39
CA PHE A 143 5.70 7.88 -8.67
C PHE A 143 7.23 7.98 -8.73
N TYR A 144 7.89 7.28 -7.80
CA TYR A 144 9.33 7.38 -7.63
C TYR A 144 10.01 6.18 -8.26
N GLY A 145 10.80 6.44 -9.30
CA GLY A 145 11.52 5.44 -10.09
C GLY A 145 12.75 4.83 -9.41
N CYS A 146 12.64 4.43 -8.14
CA CYS A 146 13.73 3.78 -7.42
C CYS A 146 13.96 2.32 -7.87
N ASN A 147 15.17 1.82 -7.63
CA ASN A 147 15.62 0.48 -8.06
C ASN A 147 15.47 0.22 -9.57
N MET A 148 15.48 1.27 -10.38
CA MET A 148 15.65 1.22 -11.84
C MET A 148 17.13 1.37 -12.22
N GLU A 149 17.48 1.11 -13.47
CA GLU A 149 18.85 1.30 -13.96
C GLU A 149 19.34 2.71 -13.64
N GLN A 150 20.48 2.82 -12.95
CA GLN A 150 21.10 4.08 -12.50
C GLN A 150 20.31 4.87 -11.45
N ALA A 151 19.17 4.38 -10.97
CA ALA A 151 18.39 5.02 -9.92
C ALA A 151 18.82 4.57 -8.51
N PRO A 152 18.69 5.43 -7.49
CA PRO A 152 18.95 5.05 -6.10
C PRO A 152 17.98 3.96 -5.62
N LYS A 153 18.39 3.26 -4.55
CA LYS A 153 17.52 2.28 -3.88
C LYS A 153 16.35 2.97 -3.19
N CYS A 154 15.18 2.33 -3.17
CA CYS A 154 14.01 2.89 -2.51
C CYS A 154 14.30 3.16 -1.02
N GLY A 155 14.08 4.41 -0.58
CA GLY A 155 14.28 4.85 0.79
C GLY A 155 15.74 5.12 1.20
N SER A 156 16.71 5.11 0.28
CA SER A 156 18.12 5.33 0.62
C SER A 156 18.39 6.68 1.29
N GLU A 157 17.63 7.72 0.92
CA GLU A 157 17.69 9.05 1.52
C GLU A 157 17.15 9.09 2.96
N LEU A 158 16.37 8.09 3.35
CA LEU A 158 15.91 7.88 4.71
C LEU A 158 16.81 6.88 5.48
N GLY A 159 17.95 6.49 4.90
CA GLY A 159 18.82 5.45 5.45
C GLY A 159 18.22 4.04 5.39
N MET A 160 17.15 3.83 4.62
CA MET A 160 16.51 2.52 4.49
C MET A 160 17.40 1.57 3.66
N THR A 161 17.45 0.32 4.09
CA THR A 161 18.14 -0.77 3.39
C THR A 161 17.12 -1.73 2.79
N ALA A 162 17.59 -2.73 2.03
CA ALA A 162 16.71 -3.79 1.53
C ALA A 162 15.99 -4.54 2.66
N ALA A 163 16.61 -4.65 3.85
CA ALA A 163 15.98 -5.28 5.03
C ALA A 163 14.79 -4.45 5.56
N SER A 164 14.84 -3.13 5.42
CA SER A 164 13.77 -2.22 5.87
C SER A 164 12.43 -2.44 5.17
N TRP A 165 12.43 -3.07 4.00
CA TRP A 165 11.22 -3.42 3.21
C TRP A 165 10.66 -4.82 3.51
N ASN A 166 11.28 -5.54 4.46
CA ASN A 166 10.87 -6.86 4.90
C ASN A 166 10.22 -6.85 6.30
N GLY A 167 9.80 -5.68 6.79
CA GLY A 167 9.26 -5.52 8.14
C GLY A 167 10.30 -5.67 9.26
N GLY A 168 11.58 -5.85 8.89
CA GLY A 168 12.70 -5.90 9.82
C GLY A 168 13.29 -4.50 10.01
N GLN A 169 12.89 -3.85 11.11
CA GLN A 169 13.59 -2.73 11.72
C GLN A 169 13.27 -2.74 13.21
#